data_AF-A0A7Y4L6W5-F1
#
_entry.id   AF-A0A7Y4L6W5-F1
#
_cell.length_a   1.000
_cell.length_b   1.000
_cell.length_c   1.000
_cell.angle_alpha   90.00
_cell.angle_beta   90.00
_cell.angle_gamma   90.00
#
_symmetry.space_group_name_H-M   'P 1'
#
loop_
_entity.id
_entity.type
_entity.pdbx_description
1 polymer ?
#
loop_
_entity_poly.entity_id
_entity_poly.type
_entity_poly.pdbx_seq_one_letter_code
_entity_poly.pdbx_strand_id
1 'polypeptide(L)'
;MSRDNDPRRQRVVELVTRAEVIVERLETQATDGRWAMTAFSRYRLCELLQISPSGSCEGDLEVDPAALLEEAALTADELDGPVEDLGRLQLGDALRTAASDIRAVCDARDV
;
A
#
# COMPACT_ATOMS: atom_id res chain seq x y z
N MET A 1 -15.50 -1.18 23.46
CA MET A 1 -15.78 -1.24 22.01
C MET A 1 -14.47 -1.57 21.34
N SER A 2 -14.35 -2.75 20.72
CA SER A 2 -13.09 -3.21 20.11
C SER A 2 -12.65 -2.24 19.02
N ARG A 3 -11.42 -1.75 19.11
CA ARG A 3 -10.73 -1.00 18.04
C ARG A 3 -10.54 -1.84 16.76
N ASP A 4 -10.78 -3.15 16.83
CA ASP A 4 -10.58 -4.12 15.74
C ASP A 4 -11.60 -4.06 14.60
N ASN A 5 -12.68 -3.28 14.70
CA ASN A 5 -13.76 -3.25 13.69
C ASN A 5 -14.01 -1.85 13.11
N ASP A 6 -12.95 -1.02 12.98
CA ASP A 6 -13.07 0.24 12.25
C ASP A 6 -13.18 -0.04 10.73
N PRO A 7 -14.31 0.29 10.08
CA PRO A 7 -14.49 0.05 8.65
C PRO A 7 -13.44 0.78 7.79
N ARG A 8 -12.89 1.89 8.26
CA ARG A 8 -11.81 2.62 7.57
C ARG A 8 -10.49 1.85 7.64
N ARG A 9 -10.18 1.21 8.77
CA ARG A 9 -9.00 0.33 8.89
C ARG A 9 -9.12 -0.85 7.93
N GLN A 10 -10.30 -1.45 7.84
CA GLN A 10 -10.56 -2.53 6.89
C GLN A 10 -10.41 -2.05 5.43
N ARG A 11 -10.88 -0.84 5.12
CA ARG A 11 -10.71 -0.22 3.79
C ARG A 11 -9.24 0.02 3.44
N VAL A 12 -8.43 0.55 4.37
CA VAL A 12 -6.98 0.72 4.17
C VAL A 12 -6.31 -0.63 3.87
N VAL A 13 -6.61 -1.66 4.66
CA VAL A 13 -6.08 -3.02 4.44
C VAL A 13 -6.47 -3.57 3.06
N GLU A 14 -7.72 -3.41 2.65
CA GLU A 14 -8.20 -3.84 1.34
C GLU A 14 -7.44 -3.15 0.21
N LEU A 15 -7.28 -1.82 0.29
CA LEU A 15 -6.59 -1.02 -0.72
C LEU A 15 -5.11 -1.42 -0.85
N VAL A 16 -4.41 -1.56 0.28
CA VAL A 16 -3.00 -2.00 0.28
C VAL A 16 -2.86 -3.42 -0.24
N THR A 17 -3.73 -4.35 0.18
CA THR A 17 -3.69 -5.74 -0.31
C THR A 17 -3.88 -5.80 -1.83
N ARG A 18 -4.80 -5.00 -2.39
CA ARG A 18 -4.99 -4.92 -3.84
C ARG A 18 -3.78 -4.33 -4.56
N ALA A 19 -3.17 -3.28 -4.01
CA ALA A 19 -1.95 -2.69 -4.56
C ALA A 19 -0.79 -3.69 -4.58
N GLU A 20 -0.57 -4.44 -3.49
CA GLU A 20 0.48 -5.46 -3.40
C GLU A 20 0.32 -6.55 -4.47
N VAL A 21 -0.90 -7.05 -4.67
CA VAL A 21 -1.19 -8.06 -5.70
C VAL A 21 -0.89 -7.56 -7.11
N ILE A 22 -1.20 -6.30 -7.41
CA ILE A 22 -0.89 -5.70 -8.71
C ILE A 22 0.62 -5.59 -8.87
N VAL A 23 1.34 -5.07 -7.86
CA VAL A 23 2.80 -4.94 -7.89
C VAL A 23 3.48 -6.30 -8.04
N GLU A 24 3.05 -7.33 -7.31
CA GLU A 24 3.60 -8.70 -7.41
C GLU A 24 3.45 -9.27 -8.84
N ARG A 25 2.31 -9.04 -9.48
CA ARG A 25 2.08 -9.43 -10.88
C ARG A 25 2.97 -8.64 -11.83
N LEU A 26 3.10 -7.32 -11.65
CA LEU A 26 3.98 -6.47 -12.45
C LEU A 26 5.46 -6.84 -12.27
N GLU A 27 5.85 -7.23 -11.06
CA GLU A 27 7.19 -7.71 -10.72
C GLU A 27 7.49 -9.05 -11.40
N THR A 28 6.54 -9.99 -11.39
CA THR A 28 6.66 -11.28 -12.07
C THR A 28 6.79 -11.14 -13.60
N GLN A 29 6.22 -10.08 -14.18
CA GLN A 29 6.28 -9.78 -15.61
C GLN A 29 7.52 -8.97 -16.01
N ALA A 30 8.17 -8.27 -15.07
CA ALA A 30 9.32 -7.44 -15.33
C ALA A 30 10.61 -8.27 -15.40
N THR A 31 11.48 -7.99 -16.37
CA THR A 31 12.75 -8.71 -16.57
C THR A 31 13.97 -7.98 -16.00
N ASP A 32 13.79 -6.75 -15.54
CA ASP A 32 14.86 -5.80 -15.16
C ASP A 32 15.00 -5.60 -13.65
N GLY A 33 14.18 -6.26 -12.83
CA GLY A 33 14.26 -6.23 -11.37
C GLY A 33 13.92 -4.86 -10.74
N ARG A 34 13.40 -3.90 -11.51
CA ARG A 34 13.11 -2.53 -11.05
C ARG A 34 12.18 -2.44 -9.84
N TRP A 35 11.29 -3.42 -9.69
CA TRP A 35 10.34 -3.50 -8.57
C TRP A 35 11.00 -3.83 -7.23
N ALA A 36 12.26 -4.29 -7.23
CA ALA A 36 13.04 -4.45 -6.00
C ALA A 36 13.20 -3.14 -5.23
N MET A 37 13.18 -1.99 -5.92
CA MET A 37 13.28 -0.67 -5.28
C MET A 37 12.06 -0.32 -4.41
N THR A 38 10.90 -0.94 -4.65
CA THR A 38 9.69 -0.71 -3.85
C THR A 38 9.55 -1.70 -2.69
N ALA A 39 10.35 -2.77 -2.65
CA ALA A 39 10.19 -3.86 -1.70
C ALA A 39 10.27 -3.41 -0.22
N PHE A 40 11.15 -2.45 0.08
CA PHE A 40 11.30 -1.94 1.44
C PHE A 40 10.05 -1.18 1.93
N SER A 41 9.54 -0.24 1.13
CA SER A 41 8.37 0.56 1.50
C SER A 41 7.11 -0.31 1.57
N ARG A 42 6.96 -1.28 0.66
CA ARG A 42 5.90 -2.29 0.68
C ARG A 42 5.96 -3.19 1.92
N TYR A 43 7.14 -3.74 2.26
CA TYR A 43 7.30 -4.55 3.46
C TYR A 43 6.94 -3.77 4.72
N ARG A 44 7.40 -2.51 4.82
CA ARG A 44 7.09 -1.65 5.95
C ARG A 44 5.59 -1.39 6.10
N LEU A 45 4.86 -1.23 4.99
CA LEU A 45 3.40 -1.11 4.99
C LEU A 45 2.72 -2.38 5.51
N CYS A 46 3.14 -3.54 5.02
CA CYS A 46 2.62 -4.82 5.47
C CYS A 46 2.82 -5.02 6.99
N GLU A 47 3.99 -4.63 7.52
CA GLU A 47 4.25 -4.66 8.97
C GLU A 47 3.32 -3.72 9.75
N LEU A 48 3.16 -2.47 9.30
CA LEU A 48 2.33 -1.46 9.97
C LEU A 48 0.84 -1.88 10.00
N LEU A 49 0.38 -2.56 8.95
CA LEU A 49 -0.99 -3.04 8.85
C LEU A 49 -1.19 -4.45 9.42
N GLN A 50 -0.10 -5.14 9.79
CA GLN A 50 -0.09 -6.53 10.24
C GLN A 50 -0.75 -7.47 9.21
N ILE A 51 -0.47 -7.23 7.93
CA ILE A 51 -0.98 -8.04 6.81
C ILE A 51 0.16 -8.82 6.16
N SER A 52 -0.19 -9.97 5.59
CA SER A 52 0.78 -10.77 4.83
C SER A 52 0.92 -10.20 3.41
N PRO A 53 2.14 -10.04 2.88
CA PRO A 53 2.37 -9.52 1.53
C PRO A 53 1.79 -10.42 0.42
N SER A 54 1.53 -11.69 0.72
CA SER A 54 1.02 -12.69 -0.22
C SER A 54 -0.41 -13.10 0.14
N GLY A 55 -1.37 -12.21 -0.12
CA GLY A 55 -2.79 -12.53 -0.09
C GLY A 55 -3.29 -12.69 -1.52
N SER A 56 -3.79 -13.88 -1.88
CA SER A 56 -4.39 -14.16 -3.18
C SER A 56 -5.66 -13.31 -3.38
N CYS A 57 -5.50 -12.06 -3.81
CA CYS A 57 -6.62 -11.24 -4.25
C CYS A 57 -6.77 -11.44 -5.76
N GLU A 58 -7.94 -11.89 -6.20
CA GLU A 58 -8.33 -11.75 -7.59
C GLU A 58 -8.69 -10.27 -7.81
N GLY A 59 -7.69 -9.47 -8.16
CA GLY A 59 -7.84 -8.05 -8.47
C GLY A 59 -7.79 -7.80 -9.97
N ASP A 60 -8.63 -6.88 -10.42
CA ASP A 60 -8.55 -6.31 -11.77
C ASP A 60 -7.22 -5.57 -11.93
N LEU A 61 -6.46 -5.94 -12.96
CA LEU A 61 -5.10 -5.44 -13.22
C LEU A 61 -5.09 -4.03 -13.79
N GLU A 62 -6.26 -3.49 -14.16
CA GLU A 62 -6.36 -2.18 -14.80
C GLU A 62 -6.23 -0.99 -13.83
N VAL A 63 -6.19 -1.26 -12.51
CA VAL A 63 -6.11 -0.20 -11.50
C VAL A 63 -4.66 0.15 -11.19
N ASP A 64 -4.34 1.45 -11.13
CA ASP A 64 -3.01 1.94 -10.73
C ASP A 64 -2.73 1.64 -9.24
N PRO A 65 -1.69 0.84 -8.91
CA PRO A 65 -1.34 0.53 -7.53
C PRO A 65 -0.93 1.77 -6.73
N ALA A 66 -0.34 2.80 -7.36
CA ALA A 66 -0.02 4.04 -6.66
C ALA A 66 -1.28 4.80 -6.23
N ALA A 67 -2.28 4.88 -7.12
CA ALA A 67 -3.56 5.52 -6.81
C ALA A 67 -4.31 4.81 -5.65
N LEU A 68 -4.24 3.48 -5.57
CA LEU A 68 -4.79 2.72 -4.44
C LEU A 68 -4.14 3.09 -3.11
N LEU A 69 -2.81 3.27 -3.08
CA LEU A 69 -2.08 3.66 -1.87
C LEU A 69 -2.37 5.12 -1.47
N GLU A 70 -2.63 6.00 -2.42
CA GLU A 70 -3.05 7.37 -2.12
C GLU A 70 -4.46 7.44 -1.53
N GLU A 71 -5.40 6.67 -2.09
CA GLU A 71 -6.74 6.53 -1.51
C GLU A 71 -6.65 5.96 -0.08
N ALA A 72 -5.76 5.00 0.13
CA ALA A 72 -5.50 4.45 1.45
C ALA A 72 -4.92 5.50 2.40
N ALA A 73 -4.02 6.37 1.93
CA ALA A 73 -3.44 7.44 2.73
C ALA A 73 -4.52 8.44 3.18
N LEU A 74 -5.41 8.85 2.27
CA LEU A 74 -6.54 9.72 2.60
C LEU A 74 -7.47 9.06 3.63
N THR A 75 -7.79 7.78 3.43
CA THR A 75 -8.60 7.00 4.38
C THR A 75 -7.92 6.89 5.75
N ALA A 76 -6.59 6.77 5.77
CA ALA A 76 -5.80 6.69 7.00
C ALA A 76 -5.74 8.04 7.74
N ASP A 77 -5.72 9.17 7.03
CA ASP A 77 -5.79 10.51 7.63
C ASP A 77 -7.14 10.75 8.33
N GLU A 78 -8.22 10.15 7.82
CA GLU A 78 -9.57 10.25 8.39
C GLU A 78 -9.82 9.31 9.59
N LEU A 79 -8.87 8.45 9.94
CA LEU A 79 -8.98 7.61 11.13
C LEU A 79 -8.93 8.53 12.38
N ASP A 80 -10.08 8.75 13.02
CA ASP A 80 -10.26 9.66 14.17
C ASP A 80 -9.66 9.08 15.46
N GLY A 81 -8.92 9.86 16.25
CA GLY A 81 -8.41 9.46 17.58
C GLY A 81 -7.13 10.19 18.02
N PRO A 82 -6.91 10.37 19.35
CA PRO A 82 -5.80 11.15 19.87
C PRO A 82 -4.44 10.59 19.42
N VAL A 83 -3.52 11.52 19.16
CA VAL A 83 -2.14 11.40 18.63
C VAL A 83 -1.20 10.64 19.60
N GLU A 84 -1.72 9.66 20.34
CA GLU A 84 -0.93 8.88 21.29
C GLU A 84 -0.30 7.64 20.64
N ASP A 85 -0.81 7.18 19.49
CA ASP A 85 -0.17 6.14 18.69
C ASP A 85 0.66 6.76 17.56
N LEU A 86 1.97 6.87 17.79
CA LEU A 86 3.00 7.20 16.79
C LEU A 86 2.85 6.39 15.48
N GLY A 87 2.16 5.25 15.50
CA GLY A 87 1.88 4.41 14.33
C GLY A 87 0.94 5.01 13.27
N ARG A 88 0.09 6.00 13.59
CA ARG A 88 -0.89 6.57 12.63
C ARG A 88 -0.28 7.58 11.66
N LEU A 89 0.46 8.58 12.17
CA LEU A 89 1.26 9.50 11.34
C LEU A 89 2.27 8.71 10.51
N GLN A 90 2.82 7.63 11.06
CA GLN A 90 3.68 6.69 10.33
C GLN A 90 2.96 5.95 9.20
N LEU A 91 1.66 5.66 9.31
CA LEU A 91 0.92 4.93 8.28
C LEU A 91 0.61 5.79 7.06
N GLY A 92 0.07 7.00 7.25
CA GLY A 92 -0.21 7.92 6.14
C GLY A 92 1.06 8.26 5.35
N ASP A 93 2.17 8.54 6.04
CA ASP A 93 3.45 8.84 5.39
C ASP A 93 4.08 7.61 4.72
N ALA A 94 3.97 6.42 5.33
CA ALA A 94 4.41 5.18 4.69
C ALA A 94 3.63 4.88 3.41
N LEU A 95 2.30 5.13 3.41
CA LEU A 95 1.44 4.93 2.24
C LEU A 95 1.85 5.86 1.09
N ARG A 96 2.06 7.15 1.38
CA ARG A 96 2.53 8.12 0.40
C ARG A 96 3.93 7.79 -0.13
N THR A 97 4.83 7.34 0.75
CA THR A 97 6.19 6.94 0.36
C THR A 97 6.16 5.77 -0.61
N ALA A 98 5.42 4.70 -0.28
CA ALA A 98 5.27 3.55 -1.16
C ALA A 98 4.59 3.91 -2.49
N ALA A 99 3.57 4.77 -2.47
CA ALA A 99 2.95 5.29 -3.69
C ALA A 99 3.97 6.03 -4.58
N SER A 100 4.82 6.87 -3.98
CA SER A 100 5.88 7.60 -4.69
C SER A 100 6.92 6.65 -5.30
N ASP A 101 7.36 5.64 -4.56
CA ASP A 101 8.32 4.65 -5.05
C ASP A 101 7.75 3.86 -6.25
N ILE A 102 6.48 3.45 -6.14
CA ILE A 102 5.77 2.77 -7.23
C ILE A 102 5.66 3.66 -8.46
N ARG A 103 5.30 4.94 -8.30
CA ARG A 103 5.27 5.89 -9.42
C ARG A 103 6.62 6.05 -10.09
N ALA A 104 7.68 6.20 -9.31
CA ALA A 104 9.03 6.34 -9.87
C ALA A 104 9.41 5.13 -10.73
N VAL A 105 9.01 3.91 -10.32
CA VAL A 105 9.23 2.68 -11.11
C VAL A 105 8.35 2.64 -12.37
N CYS A 106 7.08 3.07 -12.27
CA CYS A 106 6.17 3.13 -13.41
C CYS A 106 6.63 4.17 -14.45
N ASP A 107 6.98 5.38 -14.02
CA ASP A 107 7.44 6.46 -14.90
C ASP A 107 8.75 6.08 -15.61
N ALA A 108 9.64 5.33 -14.93
CA ALA A 108 10.86 4.80 -15.53
C ALA A 108 10.59 3.73 -16.61
N ARG A 109 9.39 3.17 -16.71
CA ARG A 109 8.97 2.27 -17.81
C ARG A 109 8.66 3.03 -19.10
N ASP A 110 8.08 4.21 -18.96
CA ASP A 110 7.45 4.93 -20.06
C ASP A 110 8.45 5.82 -20.84
N VAL A 111 9.74 5.73 -20.49
CA VAL A 111 10.91 6.37 -21.15
C VAL A 111 11.75 5.38 -21.94
#